data_AF-A0A2T5L1S9-F1
#
_entry.id   AF-A0A2T5L1S9-F1
#
_cell.length_a   1.000
_cell.length_b   1.000
_cell.length_c   1.000
_cell.angle_alpha   90.00
_cell.angle_beta   90.00
_cell.angle_gamma   90.00
#
_symmetry.space_group_name_H-M   'P 1'
#
loop_
_entity.id
_entity.type
_entity.pdbx_description
1 polymer ?
#
loop_
_entity_poly.entity_id
_entity_poly.type
_entity_poly.pdbx_seq_one_letter_code
_entity_poly.pdbx_strand_id
1 'polypeptide(L)'
;MSLPTFAAIAQATAPAAGATQGGALGLSPLIMMAVLFGIFYFMMIRPQMKRQKEHRALLSALAKGDEVVMGGGLAGRIEDVGESFVRVEIAPGTVVQVQKGSITQVLPKGSLKKS
;
A
#
# COMPACT_ATOMS: atom_id res chain seq x y z
N MET A 1 39.81 5.06 -51.71
CA MET A 1 40.20 4.67 -50.34
C MET A 1 38.94 4.55 -49.50
N SER A 2 38.83 3.48 -48.70
CA SER A 2 37.94 3.26 -47.54
C SER A 2 36.52 3.90 -47.54
N LEU A 3 35.51 3.05 -47.75
CA LEU A 3 34.35 3.01 -46.84
C LEU A 3 34.85 2.43 -45.49
N PRO A 4 34.42 2.94 -44.32
CA PRO A 4 33.11 2.59 -43.73
C PRO A 4 32.49 3.80 -42.97
N THR A 5 31.47 3.75 -42.08
CA THR A 5 30.74 2.65 -41.40
C THR A 5 29.33 3.11 -40.96
N PHE A 6 28.32 2.24 -41.08
CA PHE A 6 27.20 1.96 -40.17
C PHE A 6 26.35 3.09 -39.51
N ALA A 7 25.05 2.77 -39.41
CA ALA A 7 24.14 3.16 -38.33
C ALA A 7 23.70 4.64 -38.27
N ALA A 8 22.81 5.00 -39.18
CA ALA A 8 21.65 5.84 -38.83
C ALA A 8 20.73 5.06 -37.85
N ILE A 9 21.18 4.87 -36.61
CA ILE A 9 20.34 4.37 -35.53
C ILE A 9 19.37 5.47 -35.11
N ALA A 10 18.08 5.21 -35.32
CA ALA A 10 17.01 6.06 -34.85
C ALA A 10 17.10 6.25 -33.33
N GLN A 11 17.48 7.45 -32.89
CA GLN A 11 17.29 7.84 -31.49
C GLN A 11 15.84 8.25 -31.31
N ALA A 12 15.00 7.25 -30.99
CA ALA A 12 13.68 7.49 -30.46
C ALA A 12 13.79 8.31 -29.17
N THR A 13 13.34 9.57 -29.22
CA THR A 13 13.30 10.47 -28.06
C THR A 13 12.17 10.04 -27.12
N ALA A 14 12.41 9.01 -26.32
CA ALA A 14 11.62 8.75 -25.14
C ALA A 14 11.84 9.89 -24.13
N PRO A 15 10.79 10.47 -23.52
CA PRO A 15 10.95 11.50 -22.51
C PRO A 15 11.45 10.88 -21.20
N ALA A 16 12.78 10.73 -21.09
CA ALA A 16 13.41 10.48 -19.81
C ALA A 16 13.08 11.64 -18.86
N ALA A 17 12.50 11.32 -17.70
CA ALA A 17 12.10 12.32 -16.71
C ALA A 17 13.27 13.25 -16.38
N GLY A 18 13.01 14.56 -16.41
CA GLY A 18 14.05 15.59 -16.55
C GLY A 18 15.15 15.50 -15.50
N ALA A 19 16.36 15.12 -15.95
CA ALA A 19 17.58 15.44 -15.24
C ALA A 19 17.86 16.94 -15.43
N THR A 20 17.31 17.77 -14.55
CA THR A 20 17.60 19.22 -14.53
C THR A 20 19.10 19.43 -14.42
N GLN A 21 19.67 20.07 -15.45
CA GLN A 21 21.09 20.38 -15.55
C GLN A 21 21.46 21.48 -14.53
N GLY A 22 21.63 21.08 -13.27
CA GLY A 22 22.01 21.95 -12.16
C GLY A 22 23.50 22.32 -12.21
N GLY A 23 23.85 23.25 -13.09
CA GLY A 23 25.16 23.91 -13.06
C GLY A 23 25.29 24.85 -11.85
N ALA A 24 26.56 25.14 -11.49
CA ALA A 24 26.97 26.11 -10.47
C ALA A 24 26.66 25.78 -8.99
N LEU A 25 27.39 24.81 -8.43
CA LEU A 25 28.12 24.91 -7.14
C LEU A 25 29.00 23.66 -6.97
N GLY A 26 30.23 23.82 -6.46
CA GLY A 26 31.29 22.80 -6.46
C GLY A 26 31.12 21.63 -5.48
N LEU A 27 29.97 20.97 -5.50
CA LEU A 27 29.69 19.74 -4.75
C LEU A 27 29.73 18.55 -5.73
N SER A 28 30.44 17.48 -5.37
CA SER A 28 30.62 16.34 -6.27
C SER A 28 29.26 15.72 -6.67
N PRO A 29 29.09 15.20 -7.90
CA PRO A 29 27.82 14.61 -8.35
C PRO A 29 27.29 13.51 -7.41
N LEU A 30 28.19 12.80 -6.72
CA LEU A 30 27.87 11.80 -5.69
C LEU A 30 27.11 12.39 -4.49
N ILE A 31 27.48 13.58 -4.01
CA ILE A 31 26.80 14.24 -2.87
C ILE A 31 25.38 14.65 -3.28
N MET A 32 25.23 15.27 -4.46
CA MET A 32 23.92 15.65 -5.00
C MET A 32 22.99 14.43 -5.15
N MET A 33 23.53 13.33 -5.69
CA MET A 33 22.79 12.08 -5.86
C MET A 33 22.41 11.45 -4.51
N ALA A 34 23.31 11.43 -3.53
CA ALA A 34 23.06 10.89 -2.19
C ALA A 34 21.96 11.68 -1.45
N VAL A 35 21.92 13.01 -1.58
CA VAL A 35 20.86 13.85 -1.00
C VAL A 35 19.50 13.52 -1.62
N LEU A 36 19.43 13.38 -2.95
CA LEU A 36 18.18 13.05 -3.64
C LEU A 36 17.65 11.66 -3.22
N PHE A 37 18.53 10.65 -3.19
CA PHE A 37 18.17 9.31 -2.68
C PHE A 37 17.75 9.35 -1.21
N GLY A 38 18.44 10.12 -0.36
CA GLY A 38 18.09 10.28 1.05
C GLY A 38 16.68 10.85 1.26
N ILE A 39 16.30 11.87 0.50
CA ILE A 39 14.97 12.49 0.57
C ILE A 39 13.90 11.52 0.08
N PHE A 40 14.08 10.87 -1.08
CA PHE A 40 13.12 9.88 -1.60
C PHE A 40 12.97 8.65 -0.69
N TYR A 41 14.08 8.13 -0.16
CA TYR A 41 14.10 7.03 0.79
C TYR A 41 13.32 7.38 2.07
N PHE A 42 13.64 8.52 2.69
CA PHE A 42 12.96 8.97 3.91
C PHE A 42 11.47 9.25 3.67
N MET A 43 11.13 9.88 2.54
CA MET A 43 9.75 10.19 2.18
C MET A 43 8.92 8.94 1.84
N MET A 44 9.51 7.83 1.39
CA MET A 44 8.78 6.59 1.08
C MET A 44 8.66 5.65 2.29
N ILE A 45 9.71 5.50 3.10
CA ILE A 45 9.72 4.56 4.24
C ILE A 45 8.82 5.03 5.40
N ARG A 46 8.79 6.33 5.70
CA ARG A 46 7.96 6.88 6.79
C ARG A 46 6.45 6.64 6.58
N PRO A 47 5.83 6.95 5.43
CA PRO A 47 4.40 6.72 5.21
C PRO A 47 4.06 5.23 5.08
N GLN A 48 4.94 4.40 4.52
CA GLN A 48 4.66 2.96 4.39
C GLN A 48 4.56 2.27 5.75
N MET A 49 5.48 2.56 6.67
CA MET A 49 5.39 2.08 8.06
C MET A 49 4.12 2.59 8.76
N LYS A 50 3.66 3.81 8.46
CA LYS A 50 2.44 4.37 9.06
C LYS A 50 1.20 3.58 8.60
N ARG A 51 1.05 3.34 7.30
CA ARG A 51 -0.05 2.51 6.73
C ARG A 51 -0.06 1.09 7.28
N GLN A 52 1.11 0.45 7.43
CA GLN A 52 1.21 -0.89 8.02
C GLN A 52 0.81 -0.91 9.51
N LYS A 53 1.18 0.12 10.28
CA LYS A 53 0.76 0.27 11.68
C LYS A 53 -0.74 0.52 11.79
N GLU A 54 -1.32 1.36 10.93
CA GLU A 54 -2.76 1.63 10.87
C GLU A 54 -3.55 0.35 10.51
N HIS A 55 -3.10 -0.45 9.53
CA HIS A 55 -3.70 -1.76 9.26
C HIS A 55 -3.58 -2.72 10.45
N ARG A 56 -2.41 -2.87 11.08
CA ARG A 56 -2.27 -3.72 12.26
C ARG A 56 -3.15 -3.25 13.43
N ALA A 57 -3.33 -1.94 13.61
CA ALA A 57 -4.20 -1.36 14.62
C ALA A 57 -5.68 -1.72 14.37
N LEU A 58 -6.17 -1.59 13.12
CA LEU A 58 -7.52 -2.01 12.74
C LEU A 58 -7.74 -3.51 13.03
N LEU A 59 -6.77 -4.36 12.71
CA LEU A 59 -6.82 -5.80 12.99
C LEU A 59 -6.78 -6.10 14.50
N SER A 60 -6.17 -5.25 15.33
CA SER A 60 -6.20 -5.40 16.79
C SER A 60 -7.47 -4.87 17.45
N ALA A 61 -8.23 -4.00 16.76
CA ALA A 61 -9.49 -3.45 17.25
C ALA A 61 -10.70 -4.39 17.07
N LEU A 62 -10.53 -5.51 16.35
CA LEU A 62 -11.58 -6.51 16.12
C LEU A 62 -11.93 -7.25 17.42
N ALA A 63 -13.14 -7.05 17.95
CA ALA A 63 -13.64 -7.77 19.11
C ALA A 63 -14.80 -8.71 18.76
N LYS A 64 -15.08 -9.66 19.66
CA LYS A 64 -16.22 -10.58 19.51
C LYS A 64 -17.55 -9.82 19.53
N GLY A 65 -18.40 -10.13 18.57
CA GLY A 65 -19.72 -9.52 18.39
C GLY A 65 -19.72 -8.16 17.71
N ASP A 66 -18.60 -7.68 17.18
CA ASP A 66 -18.55 -6.49 16.30
C ASP A 66 -19.10 -6.83 14.90
N GLU A 67 -19.60 -5.80 14.21
CA GLU A 67 -20.02 -5.89 12.81
C GLU A 67 -18.80 -5.58 11.94
N VAL A 68 -18.58 -6.34 10.86
CA VAL A 68 -17.44 -6.14 9.95
C VAL A 68 -17.89 -6.17 8.50
N VAL A 69 -17.26 -5.31 7.69
CA VAL A 69 -17.37 -5.36 6.23
C VAL A 69 -16.08 -5.96 5.67
N MET A 70 -16.26 -7.10 5.01
CA MET A 70 -15.21 -7.85 4.32
C MET A 70 -15.07 -7.35 2.88
N GLY A 71 -13.92 -7.63 2.26
CA GLY A 71 -13.70 -7.36 0.84
C GLY A 71 -14.81 -7.98 -0.02
N GLY A 72 -15.33 -7.20 -0.98
CA GLY A 72 -16.49 -7.60 -1.79
C GLY A 72 -17.86 -7.14 -1.25
N GLY A 73 -17.90 -6.41 -0.12
CA GLY A 73 -19.14 -5.80 0.40
C GLY A 73 -19.99 -6.74 1.26
N LEU A 74 -19.49 -7.94 1.59
CA LEU A 74 -20.13 -8.83 2.56
C LEU A 74 -20.00 -8.21 3.97
N ALA A 75 -21.14 -7.98 4.61
CA ALA A 75 -21.22 -7.63 6.03
C ALA A 75 -21.56 -8.87 6.87
N GLY A 76 -21.08 -8.92 8.10
CA GLY A 76 -21.40 -9.99 9.05
C GLY A 76 -20.94 -9.65 10.47
N ARG A 77 -21.25 -10.53 11.42
CA ARG A 77 -20.93 -10.37 12.84
C ARG A 77 -19.81 -11.33 13.25
N ILE A 78 -18.82 -10.84 13.98
CA ILE A 78 -17.74 -11.69 14.49
C ILE A 78 -18.25 -12.59 15.61
N GLU A 79 -18.13 -13.91 15.47
CA GLU A 79 -18.27 -14.85 16.60
C GLU A 79 -16.96 -15.03 17.37
N ASP A 80 -15.85 -15.18 16.64
CA ASP A 80 -14.55 -15.54 17.21
C ASP A 80 -13.38 -14.93 16.43
N VAL A 81 -12.39 -14.41 17.15
CA VAL A 81 -11.21 -13.74 16.57
C VAL A 81 -9.98 -14.61 16.83
N GLY A 82 -9.46 -15.23 15.77
CA GLY A 82 -8.16 -15.85 15.79
C GLY A 82 -7.05 -14.90 15.34
N GLU A 83 -5.82 -15.42 15.33
CA GLU A 83 -4.62 -14.62 15.06
C GLU A 83 -4.47 -14.26 13.57
N SER A 84 -4.69 -15.24 12.68
CA SER A 84 -4.66 -15.07 11.21
C SER A 84 -6.05 -15.13 10.55
N PHE A 85 -7.03 -15.75 11.22
CA PHE A 85 -8.38 -15.96 10.70
C PHE A 85 -9.44 -15.54 11.72
N VAL A 86 -10.60 -15.10 11.23
CA VAL A 86 -11.76 -14.67 12.03
C VAL A 86 -12.98 -15.47 11.59
N ARG A 87 -13.80 -15.92 12.55
CA ARG A 87 -15.10 -16.53 12.28
C ARG A 87 -16.17 -15.45 12.29
N VAL A 88 -16.84 -15.30 11.15
CA VAL A 88 -17.88 -14.28 10.92
C VAL A 88 -19.17 -14.99 10.52
N GLU A 89 -20.24 -14.71 11.24
CA GLU A 89 -21.60 -15.10 10.87
C GLU A 89 -22.16 -14.08 9.87
N ILE A 90 -22.54 -14.54 8.68
CA ILE A 90 -23.12 -13.68 7.62
C ILE A 90 -24.65 -13.80 7.59
N ALA A 91 -25.16 -14.98 7.90
CA ALA A 91 -26.58 -15.32 7.96
C ALA A 91 -26.79 -16.28 9.14
N PRO A 92 -27.99 -16.36 9.74
CA PRO A 92 -28.25 -17.19 10.92
C PRO A 92 -27.81 -18.64 10.70
N GLY A 93 -26.84 -19.10 11.51
CA GLY A 93 -26.26 -20.45 11.40
C GLY A 93 -25.25 -20.65 10.26
N THR A 94 -24.91 -19.61 9.51
CA THR A 94 -23.88 -19.62 8.46
C THR A 94 -22.63 -18.87 8.93
N VAL A 95 -21.72 -19.62 9.55
CA VAL A 95 -20.42 -19.12 10.02
C VAL A 95 -19.35 -19.42 8.97
N VAL A 96 -18.66 -18.39 8.49
CA VAL A 96 -17.52 -18.52 7.58
C VAL A 96 -16.22 -18.14 8.27
N GLN A 97 -15.11 -18.74 7.81
CA GLN A 97 -13.77 -18.39 8.27
C GLN A 97 -13.08 -17.54 7.20
N VAL A 98 -12.77 -16.29 7.55
CA VAL A 98 -12.11 -15.32 6.66
C VAL A 98 -10.73 -14.94 7.19
N GLN A 99 -9.81 -14.57 6.31
CA GLN A 99 -8.51 -14.04 6.72
C GLN A 99 -8.69 -12.65 7.34
N LYS A 100 -7.93 -12.38 8.41
CA LYS A 100 -7.98 -11.10 9.12
C LYS A 100 -7.73 -9.90 8.18
N GLY A 101 -6.77 -10.05 7.25
CA GLY A 101 -6.42 -9.04 6.25
C GLY A 101 -7.48 -8.78 5.17
N SER A 102 -8.55 -9.57 5.10
CA SER A 102 -9.70 -9.35 4.19
C SER A 102 -10.77 -8.42 4.78
N ILE A 103 -10.62 -7.99 6.05
CA ILE A 103 -11.56 -7.09 6.71
C ILE A 103 -11.20 -5.65 6.33
N THR A 104 -12.11 -4.99 5.61
CA THR A 104 -11.90 -3.63 5.09
C THR A 104 -12.35 -2.56 6.09
N GLN A 105 -13.41 -2.84 6.85
CA GLN A 105 -13.96 -1.89 7.82
C GLN A 105 -14.51 -2.63 9.05
N VAL A 106 -14.28 -2.05 10.23
CA VAL A 106 -14.86 -2.49 11.50
C VAL A 106 -15.94 -1.52 11.89
N LEU A 107 -17.14 -2.03 12.16
CA LEU A 107 -18.31 -1.27 12.57
C LEU A 107 -18.56 -1.54 14.07
N PRO A 108 -18.52 -0.50 14.92
CA PRO A 108 -18.91 -0.68 16.32
C PRO A 108 -20.38 -1.08 16.40
N LYS A 109 -20.66 -1.96 17.36
CA LYS A 109 -21.90 -2.73 17.51
C LYS A 109 -23.17 -1.88 17.35
N GLY A 110 -24.07 -2.30 16.45
CA GLY A 110 -25.38 -1.70 16.25
C GLY A 110 -25.45 -0.58 15.21
N SER A 111 -24.44 -0.45 14.35
CA SER A 111 -24.46 0.54 13.26
C SER A 111 -25.28 0.08 12.04
N LEU A 112 -25.42 -1.24 11.81
CA LEU A 112 -26.37 -1.79 10.84
C LEU A 112 -27.85 -1.66 11.25
N LYS A 113 -28.14 -1.22 12.48
CA LYS A 113 -29.52 -1.06 12.99
C LYS A 113 -30.10 0.35 12.79
N LYS A 114 -29.45 1.21 11.99
CA LYS A 114 -29.81 2.63 11.83
C LYS A 114 -29.73 3.18 10.40
N SER A 115 -29.68 2.29 9.40
CA SER A 115 -29.82 2.62 7.97
C SER A 115 -31.05 1.91 7.39
#